data_AF-K9FYY1-F1
#
_entry.id   AF-K9FYY1-F1
#
_cell.length_a   1.000
_cell.length_b   1.000
_cell.length_c   1.000
_cell.angle_alpha   90.00
_cell.angle_beta   90.00
_cell.angle_gamma   90.00
#
_symmetry.space_group_name_H-M   'P 1'
#
loop_
_entity.id
_entity.type
_entity.pdbx_description
1 polymer ?
#
loop_
_entity_poly.entity_id
_entity_poly.type
_entity_poly.pdbx_seq_one_letter_code
_entity_poly.pdbx_strand_id
1 'polypeptide(L)'
;MPSPPSHPYYPLDANVVGYEPNQTPVLELLISAGGACTILLGATFALASYVKPALRMTDRIAILWFVLCKAPRQEPVEGCMLTIWGYIAGALHCFFEGYFMFHHSHMASAQDLFGQLWKEYALSDSRYMTSDTLVLCMETMTVLLWGPLCFVVAYLTATRHSLRHSIQVIVCMSHLYGDMLYYATSLFDKYVHGRPYSRPEPYYFWLYYFLMNFIWIVVPAYYLYHSISTISAALKRQAEEDKTK
;
A
#
# COMPACT_ATOMS: atom_id res chain seq x y z
N MET A 1 2.19 -42.38 9.72
CA MET A 1 2.48 -41.15 8.97
C MET A 1 1.95 -39.97 9.78
N PRO A 2 2.64 -38.82 9.81
CA PRO A 2 2.05 -37.63 10.41
C PRO A 2 0.75 -37.28 9.67
N SER A 3 -0.27 -36.82 10.40
CA SER A 3 -1.51 -36.33 9.82
C SER A 3 -1.21 -35.18 8.84
N PRO A 4 -1.96 -35.06 7.73
CA PRO A 4 -1.83 -33.90 6.87
C PRO A 4 -2.10 -32.61 7.66
N PRO A 5 -1.41 -31.50 7.35
CA PRO A 5 -1.62 -30.24 8.04
C PRO A 5 -3.08 -29.77 7.85
N SER A 6 -3.67 -29.16 8.90
CA SER A 6 -5.05 -28.66 8.86
C SER A 6 -5.24 -27.44 7.94
N HIS A 7 -4.16 -26.73 7.62
CA HIS A 7 -4.14 -25.55 6.76
C HIS A 7 -2.77 -25.37 6.07
N PRO A 8 -2.68 -24.57 5.00
CA PRO A 8 -1.42 -24.35 4.25
C PRO A 8 -0.51 -23.25 4.82
N TYR A 9 -0.97 -22.51 5.83
CA TYR A 9 -0.27 -21.37 6.44
C TYR A 9 0.89 -21.79 7.36
N TYR A 10 1.93 -20.97 7.44
CA TYR A 10 3.14 -21.23 8.20
C TYR A 10 3.24 -20.33 9.45
N PRO A 11 3.67 -20.86 10.60
CA PRO A 11 4.06 -22.25 10.82
C PRO A 11 2.84 -23.18 10.84
N LEU A 12 3.03 -24.46 10.45
CA LEU A 12 1.92 -25.41 10.24
C LEU A 12 1.19 -25.81 11.53
N ASP A 13 1.76 -25.50 12.70
CA ASP A 13 1.16 -25.69 14.03
C ASP A 13 0.39 -24.46 14.52
N ALA A 14 0.27 -23.41 13.70
CA ALA A 14 -0.50 -22.21 14.03
C ALA A 14 -1.98 -22.53 14.29
N ASN A 15 -2.60 -21.78 15.20
CA ASN A 15 -4.03 -21.93 15.48
C ASN A 15 -4.88 -21.13 14.48
N VAL A 16 -5.15 -21.72 13.31
CA VAL A 16 -6.05 -21.15 12.30
C VAL A 16 -7.44 -21.78 12.43
N VAL A 17 -8.33 -21.10 13.16
CA VAL A 17 -9.67 -21.61 13.47
C VAL A 17 -10.59 -21.50 12.26
N GLY A 18 -11.30 -22.59 11.93
CA GLY A 18 -12.32 -22.59 10.89
C GLY A 18 -11.78 -22.45 9.47
N TYR A 19 -10.56 -22.92 9.20
CA TYR A 19 -9.98 -22.85 7.86
C TYR A 19 -10.84 -23.58 6.81
N GLU A 20 -11.19 -22.85 5.76
CA GLU A 20 -11.78 -23.38 4.54
C GLU A 20 -10.96 -22.93 3.33
N PRO A 21 -10.61 -23.84 2.39
CA PRO A 21 -9.92 -23.47 1.16
C PRO A 21 -10.76 -22.51 0.32
N ASN A 22 -10.09 -21.71 -0.51
CA ASN A 22 -10.76 -20.84 -1.48
C ASN A 22 -11.60 -21.69 -2.46
N GLN A 23 -12.86 -21.30 -2.63
CA GLN A 23 -13.76 -21.92 -3.60
C GLN A 23 -13.50 -21.39 -5.02
N THR A 24 -13.05 -20.14 -5.13
CA THR A 24 -12.75 -19.50 -6.40
C THR A 24 -11.29 -19.75 -6.80
N PRO A 25 -11.02 -20.16 -8.05
CA PRO A 25 -9.65 -20.32 -8.53
C PRO A 25 -8.84 -19.02 -8.43
N VAL A 26 -7.56 -19.12 -8.08
CA VAL A 26 -6.66 -17.96 -7.91
C VAL A 26 -6.63 -17.05 -9.13
N LEU A 27 -6.62 -17.60 -10.35
CA LEU A 27 -6.64 -16.80 -11.57
C LEU A 27 -7.89 -15.92 -11.68
N GLU A 28 -9.05 -16.45 -11.29
CA GLU A 28 -10.30 -15.71 -11.32
C GLU A 28 -10.31 -14.61 -10.25
N LEU A 29 -9.81 -14.90 -9.04
CA LEU A 29 -9.63 -13.90 -7.99
C LEU A 29 -8.73 -12.74 -8.47
N LEU A 30 -7.60 -13.05 -9.12
CA LEU A 30 -6.68 -12.05 -9.67
C LEU A 30 -7.31 -11.24 -10.80
N ILE A 31 -8.13 -11.86 -11.66
CA ILE A 31 -8.88 -11.15 -12.72
C ILE A 31 -9.92 -10.22 -12.09
N SER A 32 -10.68 -10.67 -11.10
CA SER A 32 -11.67 -9.85 -10.40
C SER A 32 -11.01 -8.68 -9.68
N ALA A 33 -9.92 -8.91 -8.95
CA ALA A 33 -9.13 -7.87 -8.29
C ALA A 33 -8.54 -6.89 -9.30
N GLY A 34 -7.91 -7.39 -10.37
CA GLY A 34 -7.36 -6.58 -11.45
C GLY A 34 -8.41 -5.73 -12.16
N GLY A 35 -9.60 -6.28 -12.38
CA GLY A 35 -10.75 -5.57 -12.93
C GLY A 35 -11.23 -4.44 -12.00
N ALA A 36 -11.37 -4.72 -10.71
CA ALA A 36 -11.75 -3.72 -9.71
C ALA A 36 -10.72 -2.58 -9.64
N CYS A 37 -9.43 -2.91 -9.60
CA CYS A 37 -8.33 -1.94 -9.66
C CYS A 37 -8.37 -1.12 -10.95
N THR A 38 -8.62 -1.75 -12.10
CA THR A 38 -8.73 -1.05 -13.40
C THR A 38 -9.89 -0.06 -13.42
N ILE A 39 -11.05 -0.44 -12.87
CA ILE A 39 -12.21 0.45 -12.75
C ILE A 39 -11.89 1.63 -11.83
N LEU A 40 -11.29 1.37 -10.67
CA LEU A 40 -10.89 2.41 -9.71
C LEU A 40 -9.88 3.39 -10.33
N LEU A 41 -8.86 2.87 -11.02
CA LEU A 41 -7.87 3.64 -11.74
C LEU A 41 -8.52 4.49 -12.85
N GLY A 42 -9.38 3.88 -13.66
CA GLY A 42 -10.10 4.55 -14.74
C GLY A 42 -11.00 5.69 -14.22
N ALA A 43 -11.75 5.44 -13.15
CA ALA A 43 -12.61 6.44 -12.51
C ALA A 43 -11.79 7.60 -11.91
N THR A 44 -10.72 7.28 -11.20
CA THR A 44 -9.81 8.28 -10.61
C THR A 44 -9.14 9.12 -11.70
N PHE A 45 -8.69 8.49 -12.78
CA PHE A 45 -8.08 9.16 -13.91
C PHE A 45 -9.09 10.05 -14.66
N ALA A 46 -10.31 9.58 -14.87
CA ALA A 46 -11.38 10.36 -15.48
C ALA A 46 -11.75 11.59 -14.64
N LEU A 47 -11.88 11.42 -13.32
CA LEU A 47 -12.13 12.51 -12.39
C LEU A 47 -10.98 13.53 -12.39
N ALA A 48 -9.74 13.07 -12.33
CA ALA A 48 -8.56 13.95 -12.42
C ALA A 48 -8.52 14.72 -13.74
N SER A 49 -8.87 14.06 -14.85
CA SER A 49 -8.92 14.68 -16.19
C SER A 49 -10.05 15.68 -16.33
N TYR A 50 -11.20 15.43 -15.70
CA TYR A 50 -12.34 16.35 -15.65
C TYR A 50 -12.03 17.61 -14.83
N VAL A 51 -11.38 17.44 -13.67
CA VAL A 51 -10.98 18.54 -12.78
C VAL A 51 -9.83 19.37 -13.37
N LYS A 52 -8.96 18.78 -14.20
CA LYS A 52 -7.82 19.46 -14.85
C LYS A 52 -7.77 19.21 -16.37
N PRO A 53 -8.66 19.85 -17.16
CA PRO A 53 -8.73 19.65 -18.61
C PRO A 53 -7.49 20.13 -19.38
N ALA A 54 -6.63 20.95 -18.76
CA ALA A 54 -5.42 21.53 -19.36
C ALA A 54 -4.26 20.53 -19.57
N LEU A 55 -4.36 19.28 -19.12
CA LEU A 55 -3.30 18.28 -19.26
C LEU A 55 -3.26 17.70 -20.69
N ARG A 56 -2.08 17.68 -21.32
CA ARG A 56 -1.88 17.11 -22.67
C ARG A 56 -2.03 15.59 -22.66
N MET A 57 -2.46 15.01 -23.79
CA MET A 57 -2.72 13.57 -23.92
C MET A 57 -1.45 12.70 -23.79
N THR A 58 -0.28 13.26 -24.04
CA THR A 58 1.03 12.63 -23.78
C THR A 58 1.33 12.51 -22.29
N ASP A 59 0.93 13.50 -21.50
CA ASP A 59 1.12 13.51 -20.04
C ASP A 59 0.18 12.48 -19.38
N ARG A 60 -1.00 12.28 -19.98
CA ARG A 60 -2.01 11.29 -19.60
C ARG A 60 -1.54 9.84 -19.74
N ILE A 61 -0.74 9.54 -20.76
CA ILE A 61 -0.15 8.21 -20.98
C ILE A 61 1.11 8.03 -20.10
N ALA A 62 1.88 9.10 -19.88
CA ALA A 62 3.03 9.07 -18.97
C ALA A 62 2.64 8.71 -17.53
N ILE A 63 1.48 9.17 -17.05
CA ILE A 63 0.93 8.85 -15.72
C ILE A 63 0.81 7.33 -15.46
N LEU A 64 0.58 6.51 -16.49
CA LEU A 64 0.51 5.04 -16.39
C LEU A 64 1.89 4.36 -16.42
N TRP A 65 2.90 5.02 -16.99
CA TRP A 65 4.25 4.48 -17.20
C TRP A 65 5.25 4.91 -16.12
N PHE A 66 5.01 6.02 -15.42
CA PHE A 66 5.97 6.69 -14.55
C PHE A 66 6.01 6.23 -13.09
N VAL A 67 5.37 5.09 -12.76
CA VAL A 67 5.58 4.43 -11.45
C VAL A 67 7.04 3.91 -11.31
N LEU A 68 7.82 3.84 -12.40
CA LEU A 68 9.14 3.18 -12.38
C LEU A 68 10.36 4.01 -12.83
N CYS A 69 10.22 5.18 -13.45
CA CYS A 69 11.39 5.90 -13.99
C CYS A 69 11.32 7.41 -13.77
N LYS A 70 12.47 8.03 -13.49
CA LYS A 70 12.66 9.46 -13.25
C LYS A 70 12.60 10.27 -14.56
N ALA A 71 11.84 11.36 -14.65
CA ALA A 71 11.93 12.35 -15.72
C ALA A 71 11.62 13.78 -15.20
N PRO A 72 12.08 14.83 -15.89
CA PRO A 72 12.38 16.11 -15.28
C PRO A 72 11.14 16.99 -15.11
N ARG A 73 10.97 17.48 -13.87
CA ARG A 73 10.50 18.84 -13.52
C ARG A 73 9.39 19.41 -14.40
N GLN A 74 8.26 18.71 -14.46
CA GLN A 74 7.01 19.28 -14.96
C GLN A 74 5.91 19.06 -13.90
N GLU A 75 5.76 20.06 -13.02
CA GLU A 75 4.76 20.13 -11.91
C GLU A 75 3.33 19.64 -12.25
N PRO A 76 2.78 19.76 -13.48
CA PRO A 76 1.44 19.25 -13.78
C PRO A 76 1.34 17.71 -13.72
N VAL A 77 2.41 17.00 -14.12
CA VAL A 77 2.40 15.53 -14.28
C VAL A 77 2.66 14.84 -12.94
N GLU A 78 3.65 15.33 -12.18
CA GLU A 78 3.97 14.81 -10.84
C GLU A 78 2.79 14.96 -9.87
N GLY A 79 2.09 16.11 -9.90
CA GLY A 79 0.90 16.31 -9.09
C GLY A 79 -0.25 15.38 -9.46
N CYS A 80 -0.39 15.01 -10.73
CA CYS A 80 -1.43 14.07 -11.17
C CYS A 80 -1.13 12.64 -10.69
N MET A 81 0.12 12.20 -10.81
CA MET A 81 0.57 10.88 -10.33
C MET A 81 0.40 10.76 -8.82
N LEU A 82 0.81 11.77 -8.04
CA LEU A 82 0.63 11.76 -6.59
C LEU A 82 -0.85 11.76 -6.18
N THR A 83 -1.71 12.46 -6.93
CA THR A 83 -3.16 12.44 -6.70
C THR A 83 -3.70 11.03 -6.91
N ILE A 84 -3.38 10.40 -8.05
CA ILE A 84 -3.81 9.03 -8.38
C ILE A 84 -3.29 8.03 -7.34
N TRP A 85 -2.01 8.11 -7.01
CA TRP A 85 -1.39 7.31 -5.96
C TRP A 85 -2.12 7.46 -4.62
N GLY A 86 -2.39 8.69 -4.18
CA GLY A 86 -3.09 8.94 -2.91
C GLY A 86 -4.51 8.35 -2.89
N TYR A 87 -5.23 8.39 -4.01
CA TYR A 87 -6.54 7.74 -4.11
C TYR A 87 -6.44 6.20 -4.08
N ILE A 88 -5.47 5.61 -4.79
CA ILE A 88 -5.29 4.15 -4.80
C ILE A 88 -4.86 3.67 -3.42
N ALA A 89 -3.85 4.30 -2.83
CA ALA A 89 -3.36 3.97 -1.50
C ALA A 89 -4.47 4.13 -0.47
N GLY A 90 -5.19 5.26 -0.49
CA GLY A 90 -6.32 5.50 0.39
C GLY A 90 -7.42 4.44 0.24
N ALA A 91 -7.74 4.03 -0.99
CA ALA A 91 -8.73 2.99 -1.24
C ALA A 91 -8.25 1.61 -0.78
N LEU A 92 -6.99 1.24 -1.04
CA LEU A 92 -6.44 -0.03 -0.60
C LEU A 92 -6.44 -0.11 0.93
N HIS A 93 -5.97 0.91 1.62
CA HIS A 93 -6.01 0.96 3.08
C HIS A 93 -7.46 0.89 3.60
N CYS A 94 -8.35 1.78 3.15
CA CYS A 94 -9.70 1.85 3.72
C CYS A 94 -10.57 0.63 3.39
N PHE A 95 -10.43 0.03 2.20
CA PHE A 95 -11.29 -1.09 1.76
C PHE A 95 -10.63 -2.45 1.96
N PHE A 96 -9.40 -2.65 1.48
CA PHE A 96 -8.74 -3.95 1.56
C PHE A 96 -8.27 -4.25 2.98
N GLU A 97 -7.48 -3.36 3.58
CA GLU A 97 -7.03 -3.50 4.98
C GLU A 97 -8.18 -3.27 5.95
N GLY A 98 -9.15 -2.42 5.59
CA GLY A 98 -10.38 -2.24 6.36
C GLY A 98 -11.18 -3.54 6.48
N TYR A 99 -11.27 -4.33 5.40
CA TYR A 99 -11.88 -5.66 5.45
C TYR A 99 -11.15 -6.57 6.44
N PHE A 100 -9.81 -6.56 6.45
CA PHE A 100 -9.01 -7.30 7.44
C PHE A 100 -9.31 -6.84 8.86
N MET A 101 -9.29 -5.54 9.14
CA MET A 101 -9.60 -4.97 10.45
C MET A 101 -10.96 -5.44 11.00
N PHE A 102 -11.99 -5.60 10.15
CA PHE A 102 -13.32 -6.05 10.60
C PHE A 102 -13.48 -7.58 10.66
N HIS A 103 -12.78 -8.34 9.82
CA HIS A 103 -13.00 -9.78 9.64
C HIS A 103 -11.82 -10.66 10.09
N HIS A 104 -10.77 -10.09 10.71
CA HIS A 104 -9.54 -10.80 11.09
C HIS A 104 -9.79 -12.08 11.91
N SER A 105 -10.85 -12.13 12.73
CA SER A 105 -11.21 -13.29 13.57
C SER A 105 -11.82 -14.47 12.80
N HIS A 106 -12.39 -14.24 11.63
CA HIS A 106 -13.10 -15.25 10.82
C HIS A 106 -12.55 -15.33 9.37
N MET A 107 -11.38 -14.74 9.13
CA MET A 107 -10.76 -14.64 7.81
C MET A 107 -10.53 -16.00 7.15
N ALA A 108 -10.17 -17.01 7.95
CA ALA A 108 -9.87 -18.36 7.47
C ALA A 108 -11.10 -19.08 6.87
N SER A 109 -12.31 -18.72 7.28
CA SER A 109 -13.58 -19.25 6.76
C SER A 109 -14.22 -18.40 5.67
N ALA A 110 -13.67 -17.21 5.39
CA ALA A 110 -14.33 -16.24 4.49
C ALA A 110 -14.32 -16.72 3.03
N GLN A 111 -15.45 -16.58 2.35
CA GLN A 111 -15.63 -17.02 0.94
C GLN A 111 -16.05 -15.88 0.01
N ASP A 112 -16.23 -14.66 0.51
CA ASP A 112 -16.37 -13.50 -0.37
C ASP A 112 -15.03 -13.13 -1.04
N LEU A 113 -15.09 -12.23 -2.02
CA LEU A 113 -13.92 -11.83 -2.81
C LEU A 113 -12.75 -11.33 -1.93
N PHE A 114 -13.02 -10.48 -0.95
CA PHE A 114 -11.96 -9.92 -0.10
C PHE A 114 -11.37 -10.98 0.82
N GLY A 115 -12.22 -11.80 1.45
CA GLY A 115 -11.76 -12.91 2.29
C GLY A 115 -10.88 -13.91 1.54
N GLN A 116 -11.27 -14.28 0.32
CA GLN A 116 -10.48 -15.18 -0.51
C GLN A 116 -9.16 -14.56 -0.98
N LEU A 117 -9.14 -13.26 -1.31
CA LEU A 117 -7.92 -12.52 -1.63
C LEU A 117 -6.97 -12.43 -0.44
N TRP A 118 -7.48 -12.16 0.76
CA TRP A 118 -6.69 -12.16 1.99
C TRP A 118 -6.12 -13.54 2.31
N LYS A 119 -6.91 -14.60 2.14
CA LYS A 119 -6.42 -15.98 2.28
C LYS A 119 -5.29 -16.31 1.32
N GLU A 120 -5.37 -15.84 0.08
CA GLU A 120 -4.31 -16.02 -0.92
C GLU A 120 -3.06 -15.21 -0.58
N TYR A 121 -3.23 -13.93 -0.21
CA TYR A 121 -2.13 -13.07 0.21
C TYR A 121 -1.42 -13.59 1.47
N ALA A 122 -2.18 -14.15 2.43
CA ALA A 122 -1.63 -14.69 3.66
C ALA A 122 -0.79 -15.96 3.49
N LEU A 123 -0.75 -16.56 2.30
CA LEU A 123 0.25 -17.59 1.98
C LEU A 123 1.67 -17.02 1.94
N SER A 124 1.80 -15.70 1.70
CA SER A 124 3.05 -14.96 1.78
C SER A 124 3.39 -14.50 3.21
N ASP A 125 2.37 -14.23 4.02
CA ASP A 125 2.51 -13.92 5.43
C ASP A 125 1.30 -14.41 6.23
N SER A 126 1.50 -15.49 6.98
CA SER A 126 0.42 -16.14 7.70
C SER A 126 -0.04 -15.39 8.95
N ARG A 127 0.66 -14.32 9.34
CA ARG A 127 0.27 -13.46 10.49
C ARG A 127 -1.11 -12.85 10.30
N TYR A 128 -1.57 -12.69 9.06
CA TYR A 128 -2.94 -12.27 8.73
C TYR A 128 -3.99 -13.34 9.06
N MET A 129 -3.63 -14.63 9.12
CA MET A 129 -4.57 -15.71 9.50
C MET A 129 -4.64 -15.94 11.00
N THR A 130 -3.61 -15.53 11.74
CA THR A 130 -3.54 -15.68 13.20
C THR A 130 -3.84 -14.39 13.94
N SER A 131 -4.15 -13.29 13.23
CA SER A 131 -4.34 -11.96 13.82
C SER A 131 -3.16 -11.54 14.70
N ASP A 132 -1.93 -11.65 14.17
CA ASP A 132 -0.74 -11.19 14.88
C ASP A 132 -0.92 -9.77 15.42
N THR A 133 -0.52 -9.54 16.67
CA THR A 133 -0.83 -8.28 17.36
C THR A 133 -0.21 -7.08 16.68
N LEU A 134 1.04 -7.18 16.22
CA LEU A 134 1.69 -6.06 15.56
C LEU A 134 1.04 -5.79 14.20
N VAL A 135 0.83 -6.83 13.40
CA VAL A 135 0.20 -6.70 12.08
C VAL A 135 -1.21 -6.13 12.23
N LEU A 136 -2.05 -6.68 13.10
CA LEU A 136 -3.40 -6.17 13.32
C LEU A 136 -3.43 -4.71 13.77
N CYS A 137 -2.58 -4.32 14.73
CA CYS A 137 -2.50 -2.93 15.18
C CYS A 137 -2.00 -1.98 14.07
N MET A 138 -0.99 -2.40 13.31
CA MET A 138 -0.44 -1.62 12.19
C MET A 138 -1.50 -1.40 11.11
N GLU A 139 -2.18 -2.46 10.69
CA GLU A 139 -3.26 -2.41 9.69
C GLU A 139 -4.49 -1.62 10.19
N THR A 140 -4.76 -1.66 11.50
CA THR A 140 -5.80 -0.79 12.08
C THR A 140 -5.40 0.69 11.96
N MET A 141 -4.13 1.03 12.18
CA MET A 141 -3.64 2.40 12.02
C MET A 141 -3.63 2.84 10.55
N THR A 142 -3.29 1.96 9.61
CA THR A 142 -3.36 2.28 8.18
C THR A 142 -4.79 2.59 7.75
N VAL A 143 -5.78 1.84 8.23
CA VAL A 143 -7.20 2.09 7.94
C VAL A 143 -7.69 3.39 8.54
N LEU A 144 -7.42 3.65 9.83
CA LEU A 144 -8.02 4.77 10.56
C LEU A 144 -7.30 6.10 10.32
N LEU A 145 -6.00 6.07 10.04
CA LEU A 145 -5.17 7.28 9.93
C LEU A 145 -4.59 7.45 8.53
N TRP A 146 -3.86 6.45 8.02
CA TRP A 146 -3.07 6.62 6.80
C TRP A 146 -3.94 6.64 5.55
N GLY A 147 -4.96 5.80 5.45
CA GLY A 147 -5.94 5.78 4.36
C GLY A 147 -6.65 7.12 4.17
N PRO A 148 -7.30 7.68 5.22
CA PRO A 148 -7.89 9.02 5.16
C PRO A 148 -6.88 10.11 4.80
N LEU A 149 -5.66 10.06 5.37
CA LEU A 149 -4.62 11.04 5.06
C LEU A 149 -4.11 10.94 3.62
N CYS A 150 -4.07 9.75 3.01
CA CYS A 150 -3.76 9.59 1.59
C CYS A 150 -4.76 10.34 0.69
N PHE A 151 -6.06 10.28 1.00
CA PHE A 151 -7.07 11.07 0.30
C PHE A 151 -6.90 12.57 0.53
N VAL A 152 -6.56 12.99 1.76
CA VAL A 152 -6.26 14.39 2.07
C VAL A 152 -5.06 14.88 1.26
N VAL A 153 -3.97 14.11 1.17
CA VAL A 153 -2.79 14.48 0.35
C VAL A 153 -3.18 14.61 -1.13
N ALA A 154 -4.02 13.71 -1.65
CA ALA A 154 -4.53 13.80 -3.01
C ALA A 154 -5.33 15.10 -3.22
N TYR A 155 -6.22 15.45 -2.30
CA TYR A 155 -7.00 16.69 -2.32
C TYR A 155 -6.12 17.96 -2.23
N LEU A 156 -5.16 18.00 -1.30
CA LEU A 156 -4.23 19.13 -1.13
C LEU A 156 -3.33 19.30 -2.36
N THR A 157 -2.96 18.20 -3.01
CA THR A 157 -2.23 18.21 -4.28
C THR A 157 -3.08 18.75 -5.42
N ALA A 158 -4.35 18.37 -5.49
CA ALA A 158 -5.29 18.85 -6.50
C ALA A 158 -5.49 20.38 -6.40
N THR A 159 -5.65 20.88 -5.18
CA THR A 159 -5.90 22.30 -4.84
C THR A 159 -4.64 23.16 -4.71
N ARG A 160 -3.44 22.57 -4.81
CA ARG A 160 -2.14 23.25 -4.60
C ARG A 160 -2.02 23.94 -3.23
N HIS A 161 -2.55 23.31 -2.19
CA HIS A 161 -2.54 23.86 -0.84
C HIS A 161 -1.12 23.88 -0.25
N SER A 162 -0.78 24.90 0.53
CA SER A 162 0.56 25.06 1.14
C SER A 162 0.95 23.91 2.06
N LEU A 163 -0.03 23.31 2.75
CA LEU A 163 0.17 22.16 3.64
C LEU A 163 0.42 20.82 2.90
N ARG A 164 0.38 20.78 1.56
CA ARG A 164 0.61 19.55 0.78
C ARG A 164 1.84 18.80 1.27
N HIS A 165 3.00 19.47 1.26
CA HIS A 165 4.27 18.82 1.58
C HIS A 165 4.38 18.41 3.05
N SER A 166 3.79 19.18 3.98
CA SER A 166 3.80 18.84 5.40
C SER A 166 3.03 17.54 5.67
N ILE A 167 1.82 17.41 5.14
CA ILE A 167 1.01 16.20 5.31
C ILE A 167 1.62 15.03 4.52
N GLN A 168 2.13 15.29 3.32
CA GLN A 168 2.79 14.27 2.50
C GLN A 168 4.02 13.67 3.19
N VAL A 169 4.85 14.47 3.88
CA VAL A 169 5.99 13.96 4.67
C VAL A 169 5.51 13.01 5.77
N ILE A 170 4.43 13.36 6.49
CA ILE A 170 3.87 12.52 7.56
C ILE A 170 3.44 11.16 6.98
N VAL A 171 2.62 11.17 5.93
CA VAL A 171 2.11 9.95 5.30
C VAL A 171 3.26 9.08 4.77
N CYS A 172 4.20 9.68 4.03
CA CYS A 172 5.32 8.91 3.48
C CYS A 172 6.22 8.30 4.57
N MET A 173 6.48 9.02 5.66
CA MET A 173 7.22 8.46 6.79
C MET A 173 6.48 7.31 7.46
N SER A 174 5.15 7.41 7.59
CA SER A 174 4.34 6.35 8.17
C SER A 174 4.40 5.06 7.34
N HIS A 175 4.34 5.14 6.01
CA HIS A 175 4.50 3.97 5.14
C HIS A 175 5.88 3.32 5.29
N LEU A 176 6.95 4.12 5.22
CA LEU A 176 8.32 3.62 5.37
C LEU A 176 8.54 2.96 6.74
N TYR A 177 8.00 3.57 7.80
CA TYR A 177 8.11 3.04 9.15
C TYR A 177 7.31 1.75 9.34
N GLY A 178 6.06 1.72 8.83
CA GLY A 178 5.19 0.55 8.88
C GLY A 178 5.80 -0.64 8.15
N ASP A 179 6.21 -0.46 6.90
CA ASP A 179 6.86 -1.52 6.12
C ASP A 179 8.16 -2.01 6.77
N MET A 180 8.97 -1.08 7.31
CA MET A 180 10.19 -1.46 8.01
C MET A 180 9.88 -2.35 9.22
N LEU A 181 8.87 -2.02 10.02
CA LEU A 181 8.44 -2.87 11.14
C LEU A 181 7.86 -4.21 10.67
N TYR A 182 7.07 -4.20 9.61
CA TYR A 182 6.47 -5.40 9.01
C TYR A 182 7.55 -6.40 8.59
N TYR A 183 8.57 -5.93 7.85
CA TYR A 183 9.70 -6.75 7.44
C TYR A 183 10.58 -7.15 8.63
N ALA A 184 10.91 -6.21 9.52
CA ALA A 184 11.82 -6.47 10.62
C ALA A 184 11.29 -7.58 11.54
N THR A 185 9.99 -7.55 11.87
CA THR A 185 9.39 -8.54 12.77
C THR A 185 9.29 -9.93 12.15
N SER A 186 8.83 -10.04 10.90
CA SER A 186 8.78 -11.34 10.20
C SER A 186 10.16 -11.95 9.99
N LEU A 187 11.15 -11.14 9.59
CA LEU A 187 12.51 -11.63 9.41
C LEU A 187 13.17 -11.97 10.75
N PHE A 188 12.93 -11.18 11.79
CA PHE A 188 13.43 -11.48 13.14
C PHE A 188 12.89 -12.83 13.63
N ASP A 189 11.59 -13.07 13.55
CA ASP A 189 11.00 -14.34 13.95
C ASP A 189 11.50 -15.52 13.11
N LYS A 190 11.71 -15.31 11.81
CA LYS A 190 12.29 -16.33 10.93
C LYS A 190 13.72 -16.71 11.32
N TYR A 191 14.60 -15.73 11.53
CA TYR A 191 16.03 -15.99 11.72
C TYR A 191 16.42 -16.24 13.18
N VAL A 192 15.71 -15.65 14.13
CA VAL A 192 16.03 -15.74 15.57
C VAL A 192 15.18 -16.81 16.25
N HIS A 193 13.88 -16.86 15.98
CA HIS A 193 12.95 -17.81 16.61
C HIS A 193 12.70 -19.06 15.74
N GLY A 194 13.21 -19.09 14.51
CA GLY A 194 12.98 -20.21 13.59
C GLY A 194 11.53 -20.37 13.17
N ARG A 195 10.72 -19.30 13.23
CA ARG A 195 9.29 -19.31 12.90
C ARG A 195 9.05 -18.55 11.59
N PRO A 196 9.09 -19.22 10.43
CA PRO A 196 8.74 -18.58 9.17
C PRO A 196 7.22 -18.40 9.06
N TYR A 197 6.78 -17.27 8.52
CA TYR A 197 5.36 -16.99 8.24
C TYR A 197 4.97 -17.13 6.77
N SER A 198 5.94 -17.11 5.86
CA SER A 198 5.76 -17.36 4.42
C SER A 198 5.84 -18.85 4.13
N ARG A 199 5.02 -19.30 3.17
CA ARG A 199 5.20 -20.61 2.55
C ARG A 199 6.59 -20.72 1.88
N PRO A 200 7.16 -21.94 1.79
CA PRO A 200 8.52 -22.15 1.31
C PRO A 200 8.70 -21.93 -0.20
N GLU A 201 7.61 -21.94 -0.98
CA GLU A 201 7.69 -21.68 -2.41
C GLU A 201 8.20 -20.25 -2.69
N PRO A 202 9.23 -20.09 -3.54
CA PRO A 202 9.92 -18.80 -3.69
C PRO A 202 9.03 -17.64 -4.12
N TYR A 203 7.95 -17.89 -4.88
CA TYR A 203 7.09 -16.82 -5.39
C TYR A 203 6.24 -16.18 -4.28
N TYR A 204 5.81 -16.92 -3.25
CA TYR A 204 5.10 -16.30 -2.12
C TYR A 204 6.01 -15.31 -1.40
N PHE A 205 7.28 -15.65 -1.21
CA PHE A 205 8.21 -14.75 -0.57
C PHE A 205 8.61 -13.57 -1.47
N TRP A 206 9.05 -13.83 -2.70
CA TRP A 206 9.63 -12.77 -3.55
C TRP A 206 8.59 -11.91 -4.25
N LEU A 207 7.49 -12.50 -4.72
CA LEU A 207 6.47 -11.76 -5.45
C LEU A 207 5.47 -11.14 -4.48
N TYR A 208 4.88 -11.93 -3.59
CA TYR A 208 3.79 -11.43 -2.74
C TYR A 208 4.35 -10.66 -1.54
N TYR A 209 5.22 -11.30 -0.76
CA TYR A 209 5.74 -10.68 0.46
C TYR A 209 6.72 -9.54 0.16
N PHE A 210 7.71 -9.73 -0.73
CA PHE A 210 8.69 -8.70 -1.03
C PHE A 210 8.19 -7.67 -2.06
N LEU A 211 7.86 -8.07 -3.29
CA LEU A 211 7.62 -7.10 -4.36
C LEU A 211 6.37 -6.21 -4.11
N MET A 212 5.26 -6.79 -3.65
CA MET A 212 4.03 -5.99 -3.42
C MET A 212 4.23 -4.95 -2.32
N ASN A 213 4.94 -5.29 -1.24
CA ASN A 213 5.25 -4.34 -0.17
C ASN A 213 6.42 -3.40 -0.54
N PHE A 214 7.35 -3.81 -1.39
CA PHE A 214 8.47 -2.97 -1.83
C PHE A 214 8.01 -1.70 -2.57
N ILE A 215 6.85 -1.76 -3.24
CA ILE A 215 6.22 -0.59 -3.89
C ILE A 215 5.86 0.49 -2.85
N TRP A 216 5.42 0.09 -1.65
CA TRP A 216 5.12 0.96 -0.51
C TRP A 216 6.38 1.52 0.18
N ILE A 217 7.57 1.05 -0.20
CA ILE A 217 8.84 1.67 0.21
C ILE A 217 9.31 2.68 -0.84
N VAL A 218 9.41 2.26 -2.10
CA VAL A 218 10.05 3.06 -3.16
C VAL A 218 9.29 4.35 -3.44
N VAL A 219 7.96 4.26 -3.59
CA VAL A 219 7.15 5.41 -3.96
C VAL A 219 7.09 6.46 -2.84
N PRO A 220 6.81 6.08 -1.57
CA PRO A 220 6.89 7.02 -0.45
C PRO A 220 8.29 7.61 -0.24
N ALA A 221 9.37 6.82 -0.39
CA ALA A 221 10.74 7.34 -0.26
C ALA A 221 11.05 8.44 -1.29
N TYR A 222 10.63 8.25 -2.54
CA TYR A 222 10.78 9.26 -3.58
C TYR A 222 10.03 10.56 -3.22
N TYR A 223 8.76 10.44 -2.85
CA TYR A 223 7.91 11.58 -2.52
C TYR A 223 8.31 12.30 -1.24
N LEU A 224 8.86 11.56 -0.27
CA LEU A 224 9.45 12.10 0.95
C LEU A 224 10.68 12.95 0.61
N TYR A 225 11.63 12.40 -0.14
CA TYR A 225 12.84 13.13 -0.56
C TYR A 225 12.47 14.40 -1.34
N HIS A 226 11.51 14.29 -2.26
CA HIS A 226 11.03 15.43 -3.03
C HIS A 226 10.42 16.51 -2.12
N SER A 227 9.53 16.12 -1.19
CA SER A 227 8.88 17.08 -0.29
C SER A 227 9.86 17.78 0.65
N ILE A 228 10.81 17.04 1.23
CA ILE A 228 11.86 17.61 2.08
C ILE A 228 12.73 18.59 1.29
N SER A 229 13.13 18.22 0.05
CA SER A 229 13.93 19.08 -0.82
C SER A 229 13.22 20.39 -1.16
N THR A 230 11.92 20.31 -1.46
CA THR A 230 11.09 21.48 -1.78
C THR A 230 10.88 22.39 -0.57
N ILE A 231 10.60 21.82 0.61
CA ILE A 231 10.51 22.59 1.86
C ILE A 231 11.85 23.27 2.17
N SER A 232 12.96 22.54 2.08
CA SER A 232 14.30 23.10 2.33
C SER A 232 14.63 24.26 1.38
N ALA A 233 14.30 24.12 0.09
CA ALA A 233 14.51 25.18 -0.89
C ALA A 233 13.64 26.42 -0.61
N ALA A 234 12.38 26.23 -0.19
CA ALA A 234 11.49 27.33 0.17
C ALA A 234 12.00 28.10 1.40
N LEU A 235 12.43 27.39 2.45
CA LEU A 235 12.98 28.00 3.66
C LEU A 235 14.29 28.77 3.38
N LYS A 236 15.15 28.26 2.49
CA LYS A 236 16.38 28.98 2.07
C LYS A 236 16.05 30.31 1.38
N ARG A 237 15.08 30.31 0.46
CA ARG A 237 14.65 31.53 -0.25
C ARG A 237 14.10 32.58 0.72
N GLN A 238 13.25 32.15 1.66
CA GLN A 238 12.72 33.05 2.69
C GLN A 238 13.85 33.66 3.55
N ALA A 239 14.84 32.86 3.95
CA ALA A 239 15.98 33.34 4.71
C ALA A 239 16.90 34.30 3.92
N GLU A 240 16.92 34.23 2.59
CA GLU A 240 17.62 35.19 1.72
C GLU A 240 16.84 36.50 1.57
N GLU A 241 15.51 36.41 1.43
CA GLU A 241 14.62 37.58 1.38
C GLU A 241 14.60 38.37 2.69
N ASP A 242 14.70 37.70 3.83
CA ASP A 242 14.77 38.35 5.15
C ASP A 242 16.13 39.05 5.38
N LYS A 243 17.18 38.72 4.63
CA LYS A 243 18.49 39.39 4.70
C LYS A 243 18.59 40.64 3.80
N THR A 244 17.74 40.74 2.78
CA THR A 244 17.73 41.86 1.84
C THR A 244 16.73 42.95 2.21
N LYS A 245 15.90 42.72 3.23
CA LYS A 245 15.05 43.71 3.89
C LYS A 245 15.77 44.36 5.07
#